data_AF-A0A662DYW2-F1
#
_entry.id   AF-A0A662DYW2-F1
#
_cell.length_a   1.000
_cell.length_b   1.000
_cell.length_c   1.000
_cell.angle_alpha   90.00
_cell.angle_beta   90.00
_cell.angle_gamma   90.00
#
_symmetry.space_group_name_H-M   'P 1'
#
loop_
_entity.id
_entity.type
_entity.pdbx_description
1 polymer ?
#
loop_
_entity_poly.entity_id
_entity_poly.type
_entity_poly.pdbx_seq_one_letter_code
_entity_poly.pdbx_strand_id
1 'polypeptide(L)'
;GEDTDSPRPIPDEFKMNYGKRRGFATPWGHLFIFDDTESEPTVSISWSDGGEVPKRSGLLFDSDGTVKLSIENEKHLFHFKHDEVEIKLSEGASLKLTGKDAAAVTILGDGGVKAAIADHLETFYGQLKTWLEAITVPTGMGNSGTPLNAPATSWNSSINSNKLKFPDG
;
A
#
# COMPACT_ATOMS: atom_id res chain seq x y z
N GLY A 1 18.48 -37.70 45.36
CA GLY A 1 18.20 -38.05 43.97
C GLY A 1 19.42 -37.65 43.19
N GLU A 2 20.00 -38.55 42.42
CA GLU A 2 21.12 -38.22 41.55
C GLU A 2 20.60 -37.31 40.44
N ASP A 3 20.99 -36.03 40.48
CA ASP A 3 20.81 -35.11 39.36
C ASP A 3 21.74 -35.57 38.24
N THR A 4 21.20 -36.40 37.35
CA THR A 4 21.83 -36.66 36.06
C THR A 4 21.60 -35.44 35.16
N ASP A 5 22.38 -34.39 35.40
CA ASP A 5 22.38 -33.14 34.63
C ASP A 5 23.09 -33.33 33.28
N SER A 6 22.71 -34.40 32.57
CA SER A 6 23.17 -34.65 31.21
C SER A 6 22.38 -33.75 30.27
N PRO A 7 23.03 -32.87 29.51
CA PRO A 7 22.35 -32.00 28.55
C PRO A 7 21.50 -32.85 27.62
N ARG A 8 20.21 -32.48 27.44
CA ARG A 8 19.37 -33.16 26.46
C ARG A 8 19.99 -32.98 25.07
N PRO A 9 20.20 -34.06 24.31
CA PRO A 9 20.81 -33.96 22.99
C PRO A 9 19.94 -33.08 22.08
N ILE A 10 20.58 -32.15 21.41
CA ILE A 10 19.96 -31.25 20.44
C ILE A 10 19.56 -32.08 19.22
N PRO A 11 18.28 -32.05 18.76
CA PRO A 11 17.89 -32.75 17.54
C PRO A 11 18.67 -32.24 16.32
N ASP A 12 19.02 -33.11 15.38
CA ASP A 12 19.93 -32.80 14.27
C ASP A 12 19.47 -31.63 13.39
N GLU A 13 18.17 -31.45 13.23
CA GLU A 13 17.57 -30.33 12.49
C GLU A 13 17.88 -28.96 13.11
N PHE A 14 18.11 -28.91 14.43
CA PHE A 14 18.52 -27.69 15.13
C PHE A 14 20.03 -27.47 15.09
N LYS A 15 20.84 -28.47 14.74
CA LYS A 15 22.31 -28.33 14.71
C LYS A 15 22.79 -27.43 13.58
N MET A 16 22.12 -27.43 12.42
CA MET A 16 22.51 -26.59 11.28
C MET A 16 22.31 -25.09 11.53
N ASN A 17 21.36 -24.72 12.40
CA ASN A 17 21.02 -23.33 12.71
C ASN A 17 21.11 -23.04 14.22
N TYR A 18 21.91 -23.83 14.94
CA TYR A 18 21.96 -23.78 16.39
C TYR A 18 22.42 -22.39 16.86
N GLY A 19 21.59 -21.73 17.68
CA GLY A 19 21.81 -20.36 18.14
C GLY A 19 21.32 -19.25 17.20
N LYS A 20 21.04 -19.54 15.92
CA LYS A 20 20.51 -18.56 14.95
C LYS A 20 18.99 -18.46 14.96
N ARG A 21 18.30 -19.58 15.21
CA ARG A 21 16.83 -19.59 15.36
C ARG A 21 16.47 -19.90 16.81
N ARG A 22 15.74 -19.01 17.45
CA ARG A 22 15.26 -19.15 18.84
C ARG A 22 13.79 -18.78 18.90
N GLY A 23 13.06 -19.36 19.83
CA GLY A 23 11.64 -19.08 19.93
C GLY A 23 11.02 -19.61 21.21
N PHE A 24 9.81 -19.16 21.48
CA PHE A 24 9.01 -19.65 22.60
C PHE A 24 7.54 -19.65 22.23
N ALA A 25 6.82 -20.63 22.76
CA ALA A 25 5.36 -20.68 22.68
C ALA A 25 4.75 -20.03 23.91
N THR A 26 3.69 -19.25 23.73
CA THR A 26 2.90 -18.68 24.82
C THR A 26 1.78 -19.64 25.22
N PRO A 27 1.24 -19.53 26.47
CA PRO A 27 0.07 -20.31 26.90
C PRO A 27 -1.18 -20.11 26.04
N TRP A 28 -1.24 -19.01 25.28
CA TRP A 28 -2.36 -18.66 24.40
C TRP A 28 -2.17 -19.14 22.94
N GLY A 29 -1.19 -20.01 22.68
CA GLY A 29 -1.01 -20.63 21.36
C GLY A 29 -0.21 -19.81 20.34
N HIS A 30 0.32 -18.65 20.73
CA HIS A 30 1.27 -17.89 19.90
C HIS A 30 2.65 -18.54 19.94
N LEU A 31 3.31 -18.63 18.79
CA LEU A 31 4.70 -19.02 18.64
C LEU A 31 5.51 -17.80 18.19
N PHE A 32 6.43 -17.35 19.04
CA PHE A 32 7.40 -16.31 18.73
C PHE A 32 8.67 -16.98 18.20
N ILE A 33 9.15 -16.55 17.05
CA ILE A 33 10.40 -17.01 16.45
C ILE A 33 11.26 -15.80 16.13
N PHE A 34 12.47 -15.80 16.64
CA PHE A 34 13.56 -14.92 16.23
C PHE A 34 14.46 -15.75 15.32
N ASP A 35 14.62 -15.31 14.09
CA ASP A 35 15.33 -16.04 13.05
C ASP A 35 16.45 -15.18 12.45
N ASP A 36 17.67 -15.49 12.85
CA ASP A 36 18.91 -14.87 12.40
C ASP A 36 19.62 -15.78 11.37
N THR A 37 18.91 -16.70 10.71
CA THR A 37 19.52 -17.63 9.73
C THR A 37 19.90 -16.98 8.42
N GLU A 38 19.13 -15.97 8.01
CA GLU A 38 19.35 -15.21 6.77
C GLU A 38 20.15 -13.92 7.06
N SER A 39 20.50 -13.17 6.01
CA SER A 39 21.14 -11.85 6.16
C SER A 39 20.24 -10.81 6.83
N GLU A 40 18.94 -11.08 6.89
CA GLU A 40 17.91 -10.21 7.46
C GLU A 40 17.31 -10.89 8.70
N PRO A 41 17.56 -10.36 9.91
CA PRO A 41 16.98 -10.92 11.13
C PRO A 41 15.47 -10.72 11.13
N THR A 42 14.72 -11.79 11.38
CA THR A 42 13.25 -11.75 11.38
C THR A 42 12.67 -12.07 12.75
N VAL A 43 11.58 -11.40 13.12
CA VAL A 43 10.74 -11.76 14.26
C VAL A 43 9.36 -12.14 13.75
N SER A 44 8.99 -13.41 13.84
CA SER A 44 7.68 -13.89 13.41
C SER A 44 6.83 -14.35 14.58
N ILE A 45 5.54 -14.07 14.49
CA ILE A 45 4.52 -14.52 15.43
C ILE A 45 3.49 -15.34 14.64
N SER A 46 3.28 -16.59 15.02
CA SER A 46 2.26 -17.43 14.40
C SER A 46 1.31 -18.01 15.44
N TRP A 47 0.06 -18.23 15.05
CA TRP A 47 -0.92 -18.94 15.89
C TRP A 47 -0.93 -20.41 15.54
N SER A 48 -0.68 -21.29 16.49
CA SER A 48 -0.87 -22.73 16.32
C SER A 48 -2.37 -23.07 16.37
N ASP A 49 -3.08 -23.01 15.25
CA ASP A 49 -4.47 -23.45 15.17
C ASP A 49 -4.58 -24.82 14.49
N GLY A 50 -4.23 -25.85 15.24
CA GLY A 50 -4.77 -27.22 15.20
C GLY A 50 -4.98 -28.00 13.88
N GLY A 51 -4.58 -27.52 12.68
CA GLY A 51 -4.78 -28.26 11.44
C GLY A 51 -4.70 -27.48 10.12
N GLU A 52 -4.81 -26.15 10.13
CA GLU A 52 -4.61 -25.32 8.92
C GLU A 52 -3.25 -24.62 8.94
N VAL A 53 -2.76 -24.17 7.77
CA VAL A 53 -1.53 -23.35 7.70
C VAL A 53 -1.74 -22.14 8.61
N PRO A 54 -0.95 -21.99 9.68
CA PRO A 54 -1.23 -21.00 10.70
C PRO A 54 -1.11 -19.61 10.09
N LYS A 55 -2.12 -18.75 10.27
CA LYS A 55 -2.02 -17.33 9.92
C LYS A 55 -0.81 -16.75 10.66
N ARG A 56 0.13 -16.18 9.92
CA ARG A 56 1.33 -15.55 10.48
C ARG A 56 1.21 -14.04 10.41
N SER A 57 1.67 -13.38 11.47
CA SER A 57 1.97 -11.96 11.45
C SER A 57 3.45 -11.79 11.83
N GLY A 58 4.18 -10.95 11.10
CA GLY A 58 5.62 -10.85 11.26
C GLY A 58 6.08 -9.40 11.34
N LEU A 59 7.16 -9.17 12.08
CA LEU A 59 7.91 -7.93 12.08
C LEU A 59 9.32 -8.22 11.57
N LEU A 60 9.66 -7.64 10.42
CA LEU A 60 10.96 -7.78 9.78
C LEU A 60 11.76 -6.48 9.94
N PHE A 61 13.04 -6.61 10.27
CA PHE A 61 14.01 -5.53 10.26
C PHE A 61 15.05 -5.83 9.18
N ASP A 62 15.07 -5.01 8.14
CA ASP A 62 16.02 -5.14 7.04
C ASP A 62 17.32 -4.41 7.38
N SER A 63 18.42 -4.85 6.77
CA SER A 63 19.76 -4.28 6.91
C SER A 63 19.86 -2.81 6.46
N ASP A 64 18.96 -2.36 5.58
CA ASP A 64 18.87 -0.97 5.11
C ASP A 64 18.07 -0.05 6.05
N GLY A 65 17.64 -0.56 7.22
CA GLY A 65 16.83 0.15 8.21
C GLY A 65 15.33 0.12 7.95
N THR A 66 14.88 -0.62 6.92
CA THR A 66 13.46 -0.81 6.64
C THR A 66 12.79 -1.69 7.69
N VAL A 67 11.58 -1.31 8.10
CA VAL A 67 10.73 -2.13 8.99
C VAL A 67 9.48 -2.55 8.24
N LYS A 68 9.16 -3.86 8.25
CA LYS A 68 7.93 -4.40 7.64
C LYS A 68 7.11 -5.14 8.69
N LEU A 69 5.84 -4.73 8.85
CA LEU A 69 4.84 -5.50 9.60
C LEU A 69 3.91 -6.18 8.60
N SER A 70 3.87 -7.51 8.62
CA SER A 70 2.93 -8.31 7.82
C SER A 70 1.85 -8.92 8.73
N ILE A 71 0.61 -8.97 8.24
CA ILE A 71 -0.52 -9.60 8.93
C ILE A 71 -1.21 -10.56 7.95
N GLU A 72 -1.62 -11.72 8.46
CA GLU A 72 -2.26 -12.80 7.69
C GLU A 72 -1.47 -13.23 6.45
N ASN A 73 -0.18 -13.57 6.60
CA ASN A 73 0.67 -14.00 5.49
C ASN A 73 0.78 -12.92 4.39
N GLU A 74 1.15 -11.70 4.78
CA GLU A 74 1.40 -10.56 3.87
C GLU A 74 0.17 -9.95 3.18
N LYS A 75 -1.05 -10.39 3.53
CA LYS A 75 -2.28 -9.75 3.04
C LYS A 75 -2.37 -8.27 3.41
N HIS A 76 -1.90 -7.92 4.61
CA HIS A 76 -1.75 -6.54 5.02
C HIS A 76 -0.28 -6.29 5.33
N LEU A 77 0.27 -5.26 4.71
CA LEU A 77 1.68 -4.89 4.85
C LEU A 77 1.78 -3.43 5.27
N PHE A 78 2.51 -3.17 6.35
CA PHE A 78 2.97 -1.84 6.73
C PHE A 78 4.46 -1.79 6.52
N HIS A 79 4.91 -0.83 5.73
CA HIS A 79 6.28 -0.68 5.28
C HIS A 79 6.77 0.71 5.66
N PHE A 80 7.83 0.76 6.47
CA PHE A 80 8.43 1.99 6.97
C PHE A 80 9.87 2.07 6.47
N LYS A 81 10.20 3.11 5.72
CA LYS A 81 11.54 3.31 5.16
C LYS A 81 11.87 4.79 5.10
N HIS A 82 12.84 5.24 5.90
CA HIS A 82 13.34 6.63 5.92
C HIS A 82 12.21 7.68 6.05
N ASP A 83 11.83 8.31 4.93
CA ASP A 83 10.83 9.37 4.77
C ASP A 83 9.50 8.85 4.16
N GLU A 84 9.36 7.53 4.04
CA GLU A 84 8.23 6.84 3.44
C GLU A 84 7.51 5.93 4.44
N VAL A 85 6.18 6.02 4.45
CA VAL A 85 5.27 5.06 5.07
C VAL A 85 4.31 4.56 4.02
N GLU A 86 4.26 3.24 3.82
CA GLU A 86 3.37 2.59 2.86
C GLU A 86 2.54 1.51 3.58
N ILE A 87 1.22 1.58 3.44
CA ILE A 87 0.27 0.57 3.90
C ILE A 87 -0.36 -0.06 2.67
N LYS A 88 -0.25 -1.38 2.52
CA LYS A 88 -0.91 -2.16 1.47
C LYS A 88 -1.96 -3.07 2.09
N LEU A 89 -3.14 -3.08 1.47
CA LEU A 89 -4.24 -3.98 1.81
C LEU A 89 -4.41 -5.01 0.70
N SER A 90 -5.00 -6.16 1.05
CA SER A 90 -5.10 -7.35 0.20
C SER A 90 -5.85 -7.17 -1.13
N GLU A 91 -6.57 -6.06 -1.29
CA GLU A 91 -7.40 -5.75 -2.46
C GLU A 91 -6.79 -4.63 -3.33
N GLY A 92 -5.49 -4.38 -3.20
CA GLY A 92 -4.76 -3.41 -4.03
C GLY A 92 -4.87 -1.96 -3.55
N ALA A 93 -5.75 -1.68 -2.57
CA ALA A 93 -5.77 -0.40 -1.89
C ALA A 93 -4.46 -0.17 -1.14
N SER A 94 -3.86 1.00 -1.36
CA SER A 94 -2.67 1.43 -0.63
C SER A 94 -2.80 2.86 -0.11
N LEU A 95 -2.16 3.11 1.03
CA LEU A 95 -1.88 4.44 1.56
C LEU A 95 -0.37 4.62 1.55
N LYS A 96 0.13 5.52 0.72
CA LYS A 96 1.55 5.87 0.70
C LYS A 96 1.73 7.34 1.08
N LEU A 97 2.56 7.57 2.08
CA LEU A 97 3.00 8.87 2.57
C LEU A 97 4.50 9.01 2.29
N THR A 98 4.90 10.03 1.56
CA THR A 98 6.31 10.35 1.33
C THR A 98 6.57 11.79 1.73
N GLY A 99 7.58 12.03 2.56
CA GLY A 99 8.06 13.37 2.89
C GLY A 99 9.13 13.81 1.90
N LYS A 100 8.78 14.66 0.92
CA LYS A 100 9.77 15.26 0.03
C LYS A 100 9.63 16.78 0.05
N ASP A 101 10.73 17.48 0.35
CA ASP A 101 10.85 18.94 0.25
C ASP A 101 9.71 19.71 0.97
N ALA A 102 9.39 19.31 2.21
CA ALA A 102 8.31 19.85 3.05
C ALA A 102 6.86 19.60 2.57
N ALA A 103 6.66 18.89 1.45
CA ALA A 103 5.33 18.48 1.00
C ALA A 103 5.05 17.01 1.35
N ALA A 104 3.98 16.76 2.12
CA ALA A 104 3.44 15.42 2.30
C ALA A 104 2.57 15.04 1.09
N VAL A 105 2.93 13.96 0.40
CA VAL A 105 2.11 13.40 -0.69
C VAL A 105 1.37 12.18 -0.17
N THR A 106 0.04 12.17 -0.34
CA THR A 106 -0.79 11.02 -0.01
C THR A 106 -1.44 10.45 -1.27
N ILE A 107 -1.27 9.14 -1.47
CA ILE A 107 -2.00 8.37 -2.47
C ILE A 107 -3.06 7.53 -1.75
N LEU A 108 -4.33 7.64 -2.18
CA LEU A 108 -5.46 6.87 -1.65
C LEU A 108 -6.11 6.04 -2.77
N GLY A 109 -6.14 4.72 -2.59
CA GLY A 109 -6.90 3.77 -3.41
C GLY A 109 -6.05 2.94 -4.40
N ASP A 110 -6.73 2.19 -5.27
CA ASP A 110 -6.14 1.56 -6.46
C ASP A 110 -5.95 2.66 -7.53
N GLY A 111 -4.70 3.01 -7.84
CA GLY A 111 -4.39 4.03 -8.85
C GLY A 111 -5.07 3.80 -10.21
N GLY A 112 -5.48 2.56 -10.52
CA GLY A 112 -6.22 2.21 -11.74
C GLY A 112 -7.64 2.75 -11.80
N VAL A 113 -8.39 2.77 -10.69
CA VAL A 113 -9.80 3.22 -10.68
C VAL A 113 -9.92 4.73 -10.93
N LYS A 114 -9.01 5.53 -10.37
CA LYS A 114 -9.03 7.00 -10.55
C LYS A 114 -8.65 7.42 -11.97
N ALA A 115 -7.69 6.74 -12.59
CA ALA A 115 -7.32 6.98 -13.98
C ALA A 115 -8.53 6.76 -14.90
N ALA A 116 -9.28 5.65 -14.72
CA ALA A 116 -10.46 5.36 -15.53
C ALA A 116 -11.58 6.41 -15.39
N ILE A 117 -11.81 6.93 -14.17
CA ILE A 117 -12.81 8.00 -13.95
C ILE A 117 -12.36 9.32 -14.61
N ALA A 118 -11.08 9.69 -14.44
CA ALA A 118 -10.53 10.90 -15.04
C ALA A 118 -10.60 10.85 -16.59
N ASP A 119 -10.26 9.71 -17.19
CA ASP A 119 -10.34 9.50 -18.64
C ASP A 119 -11.78 9.62 -19.16
N HIS A 120 -12.76 9.07 -18.43
CA HIS A 120 -14.17 9.23 -18.77
C HIS A 120 -14.66 10.67 -18.64
N LEU A 121 -14.24 11.39 -17.60
CA LEU A 121 -14.60 12.80 -17.43
C LEU A 121 -13.94 13.70 -18.49
N GLU A 122 -12.69 13.42 -18.85
CA GLU A 122 -11.98 14.14 -19.92
C GLU A 122 -12.67 13.91 -21.27
N THR A 123 -13.06 12.68 -21.56
CA THR A 123 -13.84 12.33 -22.77
C THR A 123 -15.18 13.07 -22.80
N PHE A 124 -15.93 13.04 -21.70
CA PHE A 124 -17.22 13.73 -21.59
C PHE A 124 -17.07 15.26 -21.72
N TYR A 125 -16.03 15.82 -21.11
CA TYR A 125 -15.70 17.24 -21.23
C TYR A 125 -15.40 17.63 -22.68
N GLY A 126 -14.64 16.81 -23.41
CA GLY A 126 -14.37 17.03 -24.84
C GLY A 126 -15.65 17.06 -25.69
N GLN A 127 -16.62 16.19 -25.38
CA GLN A 127 -17.94 16.19 -26.03
C GLN A 127 -18.73 17.46 -25.72
N LEU A 128 -18.79 17.87 -24.46
CA LEU A 128 -19.46 19.11 -24.04
C LEU A 128 -18.82 20.35 -24.67
N LYS A 129 -17.49 20.41 -24.73
CA LYS A 129 -16.75 21.49 -25.36
C LYS A 129 -17.08 21.59 -26.85
N THR A 130 -17.05 20.47 -27.55
CA THR A 130 -17.41 20.40 -28.98
C THR A 130 -18.84 20.90 -29.22
N TRP A 131 -19.78 20.48 -28.37
CA TRP A 131 -21.17 20.94 -28.44
C TRP A 131 -21.31 22.44 -28.18
N LEU A 132 -20.62 22.97 -27.15
CA LEU A 132 -20.66 24.40 -26.80
C LEU A 132 -20.12 25.27 -27.93
N GLU A 133 -19.00 24.86 -28.54
CA GLU A 133 -18.36 25.58 -29.64
C GLU A 133 -19.20 25.51 -30.95
N ALA A 134 -20.05 24.49 -31.09
CA ALA A 134 -20.93 24.32 -32.24
C ALA A 134 -22.30 25.01 -32.09
N ILE A 135 -22.70 25.42 -30.87
CA ILE A 135 -23.98 26.10 -30.67
C ILE A 135 -24.00 27.43 -31.41
N THR A 136 -25.07 27.63 -32.16
CA THR A 136 -25.43 28.93 -32.73
C THR A 136 -26.64 29.48 -31.98
N VAL A 137 -26.57 30.74 -31.59
CA VAL A 137 -27.70 31.42 -30.94
C VAL A 137 -28.60 32.00 -32.02
N PRO A 138 -29.91 31.71 -32.04
CA PRO A 138 -30.83 32.29 -33.01
C PRO A 138 -30.76 33.82 -32.92
N THR A 139 -30.46 34.47 -34.03
CA THR A 139 -30.67 35.91 -34.14
C THR A 139 -32.14 36.13 -34.52
N GLY A 140 -32.77 37.19 -34.03
CA GLY A 140 -34.19 37.49 -34.33
C GLY A 140 -34.51 37.74 -35.81
N MET A 141 -33.57 37.52 -36.73
CA MET A 141 -33.68 37.67 -38.17
C MET A 141 -33.23 36.38 -38.89
N GLY A 142 -34.07 35.34 -38.89
CA GLY A 142 -33.89 34.15 -39.73
C GLY A 142 -32.80 33.16 -39.28
N ASN A 143 -32.60 32.10 -40.07
CA ASN A 143 -31.75 30.92 -39.75
C ASN A 143 -30.23 31.22 -39.60
N SER A 144 -29.80 32.48 -39.66
CA SER A 144 -28.39 32.85 -39.45
C SER A 144 -28.12 33.13 -37.97
N GLY A 145 -28.07 32.07 -37.16
CA GLY A 145 -27.55 32.19 -35.80
C GLY A 145 -26.05 32.45 -35.83
N THR A 146 -25.55 33.34 -34.97
CA THR A 146 -24.10 33.51 -34.77
C THR A 146 -23.61 32.43 -33.79
N PRO A 147 -22.44 31.81 -34.01
CA PRO A 147 -21.85 30.93 -33.00
C PRO A 147 -21.78 31.63 -31.65
N LEU A 148 -22.15 30.93 -30.58
CA LEU A 148 -22.02 31.45 -29.22
C LEU A 148 -20.52 31.62 -28.94
N ASN A 149 -20.05 32.86 -28.80
CA ASN A 149 -18.64 33.14 -28.47
C ASN A 149 -18.39 32.90 -26.97
N ALA A 150 -18.47 31.64 -26.56
CA ALA A 150 -18.23 31.18 -25.20
C ALA A 150 -17.11 30.12 -25.24
N PRO A 151 -15.83 30.55 -25.28
CA PRO A 151 -14.72 29.60 -25.33
C PRO A 151 -14.71 28.74 -24.06
N ALA A 152 -14.83 27.43 -24.24
CA ALA A 152 -14.61 26.50 -23.14
C ALA A 152 -13.15 26.59 -22.68
N THR A 153 -12.95 26.47 -21.37
CA THR A 153 -11.60 26.37 -20.80
C THR A 153 -10.85 25.13 -21.34
N SER A 154 -9.58 25.01 -21.02
CA SER A 154 -8.84 23.77 -21.26
C SER A 154 -9.11 22.79 -20.11
N TRP A 155 -9.15 21.49 -20.42
CA TRP A 155 -9.10 20.45 -19.39
C TRP A 155 -7.86 20.67 -18.51
N ASN A 156 -8.02 20.60 -17.19
CA ASN A 156 -6.91 20.71 -16.27
C ASN A 156 -6.33 19.31 -16.01
N SER A 157 -5.15 19.03 -16.56
CA SER A 157 -4.49 17.72 -16.41
C SER A 157 -4.16 17.36 -14.95
N SER A 158 -4.19 18.32 -14.01
CA SER A 158 -4.06 18.00 -12.58
C SER A 158 -5.24 17.18 -12.04
N ILE A 159 -6.40 17.18 -12.72
CA ILE A 159 -7.57 16.35 -12.36
C ILE A 159 -7.25 14.86 -12.52
N ASN A 160 -6.35 14.51 -13.45
CA ASN A 160 -5.91 13.13 -13.69
C ASN A 160 -4.93 12.65 -12.61
N SER A 161 -4.57 13.51 -11.64
CA SER A 161 -3.62 13.15 -10.59
C SER A 161 -4.25 12.23 -9.54
N ASN A 162 -3.58 11.11 -9.27
CA ASN A 162 -3.87 10.26 -8.11
C ASN A 162 -3.30 10.81 -6.79
N LYS A 163 -2.65 11.98 -6.82
CA LYS A 163 -2.00 12.60 -5.67
C LYS A 163 -2.94 13.62 -5.04
N LEU A 164 -3.32 13.38 -3.78
CA LEU A 164 -3.91 14.44 -2.96
C LEU A 164 -2.74 15.30 -2.45
N LYS A 165 -2.75 16.60 -2.78
CA LYS A 165 -1.87 17.57 -2.13
C LYS A 165 -2.67 18.25 -1.04
N PHE A 166 -2.20 18.18 0.20
CA PHE A 166 -2.74 19.03 1.26
C PHE A 166 -2.17 20.45 1.08
N PRO A 167 -2.99 21.50 1.25
CA PRO A 167 -2.45 22.86 1.30
C PRO A 167 -1.45 22.96 2.46
N ASP A 168 -0.42 23.79 2.28
CA ASP A 168 0.53 24.11 3.34
C ASP A 168 -0.28 24.60 4.56
N GLY A 169 -0.03 23.97 5.73
CA GLY A 169 -0.74 24.26 6.98
C GLY A 169 -0.47 25.66 7.50
#